data_AF-B8LCN2-F1
#
_entry.id   AF-B8LCN2-F1
#
_cell.length_a   1.000
_cell.length_b   1.000
_cell.length_c   1.000
_cell.angle_alpha   90.00
_cell.angle_beta   90.00
_cell.angle_gamma   90.00
#
_symmetry.space_group_name_H-M   'P 1'
#
loop_
_entity.id
_entity.type
_entity.pdbx_description
1 polymer ?
#
loop_
_entity_poly.entity_id
_entity_poly.type
_entity_poly.pdbx_seq_one_letter_code
_entity_poly.pdbx_strand_id
1 'polypeptide(L)'
;MVCPAPLPVQEKACPPIVAGNDLLVSTHTGSGKTLAFLAPIAQNILINAENEEDKSSSSAFPKAIVLAPGRELASQIVSVAQTLFANTGLKVSMAIGGTPYSRNVETMRKNKPDLVVGTPGRIAELILGRPGDKGGKLKISGLQTIVLDECDALLQ
;
A
#
# COMPACT_ATOMS: atom_id res chain seq x y z
N MET A 1 3.35 15.97 -15.38
CA MET A 1 1.97 15.68 -14.95
C MET A 1 1.31 17.02 -14.66
N VAL A 2 0.34 17.46 -15.46
CA VAL A 2 -0.46 18.63 -15.08
C VAL A 2 -1.40 18.14 -13.99
N CYS A 3 -1.25 18.67 -12.77
CA CYS A 3 -2.16 18.36 -11.67
C CYS A 3 -3.19 19.49 -11.62
N PRO A 4 -4.38 19.33 -12.23
CA PRO A 4 -5.46 20.30 -12.04
C PRO A 4 -5.84 20.36 -10.55
N ALA A 5 -6.71 21.31 -10.19
CA ALA A 5 -7.22 21.44 -8.82
C ALA A 5 -7.65 20.07 -8.26
N PRO A 6 -7.37 19.79 -6.97
CA PRO A 6 -7.64 18.49 -6.37
C PRO A 6 -9.14 18.15 -6.49
N LEU A 7 -9.44 16.87 -6.74
CA LEU A 7 -10.81 16.41 -6.80
C LEU A 7 -11.44 16.48 -5.39
N PRO A 8 -12.77 16.65 -5.26
CA PRO A 8 -13.42 16.83 -3.95
C PRO A 8 -13.12 15.72 -2.92
N VAL A 9 -12.92 14.47 -3.37
CA VAL A 9 -12.52 13.37 -2.48
C VAL A 9 -11.09 13.54 -1.97
N GLN A 10 -10.18 14.08 -2.79
CA GLN A 10 -8.78 14.32 -2.42
C GLN A 10 -8.70 15.46 -1.41
N GLU A 11 -9.42 16.56 -1.62
CA GLU A 11 -9.48 17.68 -0.68
C GLU A 11 -9.96 17.25 0.71
N LYS A 12 -10.96 16.36 0.76
CA LYS A 12 -11.54 15.91 2.03
C LYS A 12 -10.75 14.78 2.70
N ALA A 13 -10.18 13.86 1.92
CA ALA A 13 -9.52 12.68 2.46
C ALA A 13 -8.04 12.92 2.80
N CYS A 14 -7.33 13.78 2.06
CA CYS A 14 -5.90 13.97 2.29
C CYS A 14 -5.57 14.51 3.70
N PRO A 15 -6.21 15.59 4.21
CA PRO A 15 -5.87 16.13 5.52
C PRO A 15 -6.00 15.14 6.70
N PRO A 16 -7.11 14.39 6.86
CA PRO A 16 -7.20 13.43 7.95
C PRO A 16 -6.20 12.26 7.81
N ILE A 17 -5.87 11.82 6.59
CA ILE A 17 -4.87 10.77 6.38
C ILE A 17 -3.46 11.26 6.77
N VAL A 18 -3.10 12.51 6.40
CA VAL A 18 -1.83 13.12 6.83
C VAL A 18 -1.75 13.20 8.36
N ALA A 19 -2.87 13.52 9.02
CA ALA A 19 -2.95 13.56 10.48
C ALA A 19 -2.92 12.18 11.17
N GLY A 20 -2.94 11.08 10.41
CA GLY A 20 -2.95 9.72 10.95
C GLY A 20 -4.31 9.27 11.49
N ASN A 21 -5.40 9.92 11.08
CA ASN A 21 -6.75 9.56 11.51
C ASN A 21 -7.31 8.41 10.65
N ASP A 22 -8.11 7.55 11.29
CA ASP A 22 -8.91 6.56 10.58
C ASP A 22 -10.02 7.23 9.76
N LEU A 23 -10.23 6.76 8.54
CA LEU A 23 -11.17 7.35 7.60
C LEU A 23 -11.97 6.29 6.84
N LEU A 24 -13.28 6.50 6.77
CA LEU A 24 -14.16 5.81 5.82
C LEU A 24 -14.49 6.74 4.66
N VAL A 25 -14.17 6.32 3.43
CA VAL A 25 -14.44 7.10 2.21
C VAL A 25 -15.48 6.38 1.37
N SER A 26 -16.67 6.97 1.26
CA SER A 26 -17.74 6.47 0.38
C SER A 26 -17.92 7.39 -0.83
N THR A 27 -17.53 6.91 -2.00
CA THR A 27 -17.73 7.60 -3.28
C THR A 27 -17.62 6.60 -4.44
N HIS A 28 -18.08 6.97 -5.63
CA HIS A 28 -18.09 6.10 -6.81
C HIS A 28 -16.68 5.90 -7.41
N THR A 29 -16.51 4.90 -8.28
CA THR A 29 -15.28 4.69 -9.05
C THR A 29 -15.00 5.86 -10.00
N GLY A 30 -13.73 6.11 -10.32
CA GLY A 30 -13.34 7.26 -11.17
C GLY A 30 -13.35 8.63 -10.48
N SER A 31 -13.69 8.71 -9.19
CA SER A 31 -13.69 9.95 -8.40
C SER A 31 -12.30 10.43 -7.94
N GLY A 32 -11.24 9.67 -8.24
CA GLY A 32 -9.87 10.00 -7.81
C GLY A 32 -9.47 9.44 -6.44
N LYS A 33 -10.24 8.49 -5.88
CA LYS A 33 -9.97 7.80 -4.60
C LYS A 33 -8.53 7.27 -4.46
N THR A 34 -8.02 6.62 -5.49
CA THR A 34 -6.68 6.01 -5.45
C THR A 34 -5.60 7.03 -5.12
N LEU A 35 -5.61 8.19 -5.79
CA LEU A 35 -4.65 9.25 -5.49
C LEU A 35 -4.94 9.90 -4.12
N ALA A 36 -6.21 9.97 -3.72
CA ALA A 36 -6.63 10.55 -2.44
C ALA A 36 -6.05 9.83 -1.22
N PHE A 37 -5.81 8.51 -1.29
CA PHE A 37 -5.08 7.80 -0.25
C PHE A 37 -3.58 7.64 -0.54
N LEU A 38 -3.17 7.40 -1.80
CA LEU A 38 -1.76 7.16 -2.11
C LEU A 38 -0.87 8.38 -1.86
N ALA A 39 -1.33 9.59 -2.22
CA ALA A 39 -0.54 10.80 -2.06
C ALA A 39 -0.21 11.13 -0.59
N PRO A 40 -1.18 11.22 0.33
CA PRO A 40 -0.87 11.50 1.73
C PRO A 40 -0.10 10.35 2.41
N ILE A 41 -0.33 9.09 2.01
CA ILE A 41 0.48 7.96 2.49
C ILE A 41 1.94 8.09 2.06
N ALA A 42 2.19 8.40 0.79
CA ALA A 42 3.55 8.61 0.27
C ALA A 42 4.26 9.76 0.98
N GLN A 43 3.55 10.87 1.20
CA GLN A 43 4.05 12.01 1.96
C GLN A 43 4.47 11.60 3.38
N ASN A 44 3.61 10.88 4.11
CA ASN A 44 3.90 10.45 5.47
C ASN A 44 5.13 9.51 5.51
N ILE A 45 5.25 8.58 4.55
CA ILE A 45 6.41 7.70 4.47
C ILE A 45 7.71 8.51 4.27
N LEU A 46 7.70 9.49 3.37
CA LEU A 46 8.87 10.33 3.09
C LEU A 46 9.27 11.18 4.31
N ILE A 47 8.31 11.86 4.94
CA ILE A 47 8.57 12.69 6.13
C ILE A 47 9.07 11.83 7.29
N ASN A 48 8.47 10.66 7.52
CA ASN A 48 8.90 9.77 8.60
C ASN A 48 10.32 9.23 8.34
N ALA A 49 10.67 8.94 7.09
CA ALA A 49 12.02 8.50 6.74
C ALA A 49 13.09 9.56 7.02
N GLU A 50 12.78 10.85 6.89
CA GLU A 50 13.71 11.95 7.22
C GLU A 50 13.91 12.12 8.73
N ASN A 51 12.89 11.79 9.54
CA ASN A 51 12.91 11.98 11.00
C ASN A 51 13.42 10.75 11.79
N GLU A 52 13.56 9.59 11.16
CA GLU A 52 14.08 8.39 11.83
C GLU A 52 15.63 8.47 11.97
N GLU A 53 16.10 8.91 13.14
CA GLU A 53 17.54 8.93 13.50
C GLU A 53 18.14 7.50 13.55
N ASP A 54 17.31 6.49 13.85
CA ASP A 54 17.71 5.10 13.97
C ASP A 54 17.55 4.34 12.64
N LYS A 55 18.68 4.11 11.96
CA LYS A 55 18.77 3.35 10.68
C LYS A 55 18.16 1.94 10.72
N SER A 56 17.99 1.39 11.92
CA SER A 56 17.38 0.07 12.18
C SER A 56 15.88 0.06 11.85
N SER A 57 15.13 1.04 12.36
CA SER A 57 13.68 1.18 12.13
C SER A 57 13.36 1.52 10.67
N SER A 58 14.27 2.25 10.02
CA SER A 58 14.13 2.68 8.63
C SER A 58 14.27 1.53 7.64
N SER A 59 14.73 0.36 8.10
CA SER A 59 14.81 -0.85 7.29
C SER A 59 13.54 -1.70 7.27
N ALA A 60 12.57 -1.41 8.16
CA ALA A 60 11.33 -2.17 8.26
C ALA A 60 10.40 -1.86 7.07
N PHE A 61 9.95 -2.90 6.38
CA PHE A 61 9.06 -2.81 5.22
C PHE A 61 7.97 -3.88 5.31
N PRO A 62 6.77 -3.64 4.76
CA PRO A 62 6.33 -2.36 4.15
C PRO A 62 5.87 -1.35 5.19
N LYS A 63 5.82 -0.07 4.80
CA LYS A 63 5.24 1.01 5.59
C LYS A 63 3.73 1.16 5.34
N ALA A 64 3.25 0.75 4.16
CA ALA A 64 1.82 0.72 3.85
C ALA A 64 1.39 -0.55 3.10
N ILE A 65 0.15 -0.99 3.34
CA ILE A 65 -0.50 -2.07 2.60
C ILE A 65 -1.85 -1.59 2.04
N VAL A 66 -2.12 -1.89 0.77
CA VAL A 66 -3.44 -1.69 0.14
C VAL A 66 -4.00 -3.06 -0.23
N LEU A 67 -5.18 -3.39 0.30
CA LEU A 67 -5.95 -4.56 -0.08
C LEU A 67 -6.95 -4.17 -1.17
N ALA A 68 -6.98 -4.95 -2.26
CA ALA A 68 -7.95 -4.83 -3.34
C ALA A 68 -8.58 -6.21 -3.63
N PRO A 69 -9.86 -6.28 -4.01
CA PRO A 69 -10.58 -7.56 -4.11
C PRO A 69 -10.14 -8.41 -5.31
N GLY A 70 -9.56 -7.79 -6.34
CA GLY A 70 -9.16 -8.46 -7.59
C GLY A 70 -7.73 -8.17 -8.03
N ARG A 71 -7.25 -8.97 -8.98
CA ARG A 71 -5.91 -8.83 -9.56
C ARG A 71 -5.81 -7.56 -10.41
N GLU A 72 -6.88 -7.27 -11.12
CA GLU A 72 -7.02 -6.16 -12.05
C GLU A 72 -6.97 -4.83 -11.29
N LEU A 73 -7.75 -4.72 -10.21
CA LEU A 73 -7.76 -3.53 -9.34
C LEU A 73 -6.42 -3.34 -8.64
N ALA A 74 -5.83 -4.41 -8.09
CA ALA A 74 -4.49 -4.34 -7.52
C ALA A 74 -3.45 -3.82 -8.54
N SER A 75 -3.49 -4.32 -9.77
CA SER A 75 -2.59 -3.87 -10.85
C SER A 75 -2.79 -2.39 -11.21
N GLN A 76 -4.04 -1.92 -11.26
CA GLN A 76 -4.35 -0.52 -11.50
C GLN A 76 -3.78 0.39 -10.40
N ILE A 77 -3.98 0.04 -9.13
CA ILE A 77 -3.43 0.79 -8.00
C ILE A 77 -1.90 0.81 -8.05
N VAL A 78 -1.26 -0.31 -8.38
CA VAL A 78 0.21 -0.38 -8.55
C VAL A 78 0.69 0.55 -9.66
N SER A 79 -0.01 0.61 -10.79
CA SER A 79 0.34 1.52 -11.90
C SER A 79 0.27 3.01 -11.48
N VAL A 80 -0.78 3.38 -10.74
CA VAL A 80 -0.90 4.73 -10.17
C VAL A 80 0.22 5.01 -9.18
N ALA A 81 0.52 4.06 -8.29
CA ALA A 81 1.60 4.18 -7.31
C ALA A 81 2.97 4.33 -7.99
N GLN A 82 3.27 3.53 -9.02
CA GLN A 82 4.53 3.65 -9.79
C GLN A 82 4.69 5.03 -10.42
N THR A 83 3.61 5.57 -10.99
CA THR A 83 3.61 6.91 -11.57
C THR A 83 3.84 7.98 -10.50
N LEU A 84 3.14 7.86 -9.37
CA LEU A 84 3.28 8.77 -8.24
C LEU A 84 4.69 8.73 -7.63
N PHE A 85 5.30 7.55 -7.59
CA PHE A 85 6.58 7.31 -6.90
C PHE A 85 7.82 7.61 -7.75
N ALA A 86 7.67 7.84 -9.06
CA ALA A 86 8.75 7.84 -10.05
C ALA A 86 10.00 8.69 -9.68
N ASN A 87 9.84 9.74 -8.88
CA ASN A 87 10.95 10.63 -8.46
C ASN A 87 11.09 10.76 -6.94
N THR A 88 10.51 9.85 -6.17
CA THR A 88 10.48 9.90 -4.70
C THR A 88 11.46 8.92 -4.05
N GLY A 89 11.94 7.93 -4.80
CA GLY A 89 12.70 6.81 -4.25
C GLY A 89 11.83 5.73 -3.59
N LEU A 90 10.53 6.00 -3.37
CA LEU A 90 9.59 5.02 -2.85
C LEU A 90 9.39 3.86 -3.82
N LYS A 91 9.13 2.68 -3.26
CA LYS A 91 8.97 1.44 -4.00
C LYS A 91 7.62 0.81 -3.71
N VAL A 92 6.99 0.31 -4.76
CA VAL A 92 5.75 -0.47 -4.67
C VAL A 92 5.98 -1.90 -5.16
N SER A 93 5.32 -2.87 -4.54
CA SER A 93 5.28 -4.25 -5.02
C SER A 93 3.89 -4.84 -4.96
N MET A 94 3.61 -5.76 -5.88
CA MET A 94 2.32 -6.43 -6.01
C MET A 94 2.35 -7.84 -5.41
N ALA A 95 1.30 -8.20 -4.67
CA ALA A 95 1.13 -9.48 -4.02
C ALA A 95 -0.28 -10.06 -4.31
N ILE A 96 -0.39 -10.79 -5.42
CA ILE A 96 -1.66 -11.37 -5.88
C ILE A 96 -1.53 -12.86 -6.18
N GLY A 97 -2.66 -13.56 -6.16
CA GLY A 97 -2.77 -14.95 -6.62
C GLY A 97 -2.30 -15.14 -8.07
N GLY A 98 -1.92 -16.37 -8.43
CA GLY A 98 -1.40 -16.70 -9.77
C GLY A 98 0.08 -16.39 -10.00
N THR A 99 0.72 -15.59 -9.13
CA THR A 99 2.19 -15.48 -9.06
C THR A 99 2.72 -16.51 -8.06
N PRO A 100 3.83 -17.23 -8.32
CA PRO A 100 4.42 -18.13 -7.35
C PRO A 100 4.76 -17.42 -6.03
N TYR A 101 4.43 -18.03 -4.90
CA TYR A 101 4.69 -17.49 -3.56
C TYR A 101 6.16 -17.15 -3.34
N SER A 102 7.06 -18.08 -3.72
CA SER A 102 8.51 -17.90 -3.63
C SER A 102 9.00 -16.67 -4.38
N ARG A 103 8.46 -16.41 -5.57
CA ARG A 103 8.79 -15.21 -6.37
C ARG A 103 8.33 -13.94 -5.66
N ASN A 104 7.15 -13.91 -5.04
CA ASN A 104 6.75 -12.74 -4.24
C ASN A 104 7.72 -12.52 -3.08
N VAL A 105 8.05 -13.56 -2.32
CA VAL A 105 8.98 -13.45 -1.19
C VAL A 105 10.35 -12.93 -1.63
N GLU A 106 10.88 -13.47 -2.74
CA GLU A 106 12.18 -13.04 -3.28
C GLU A 106 12.16 -11.57 -3.72
N THR A 107 11.14 -11.16 -4.48
CA THR A 107 10.96 -9.76 -4.91
C THR A 107 10.85 -8.82 -3.73
N MET A 108 10.04 -9.16 -2.73
CA MET A 108 9.86 -8.35 -1.52
C MET A 108 11.18 -8.21 -0.75
N ARG A 109 11.93 -9.31 -0.57
CA ARG A 109 13.23 -9.30 0.12
C ARG A 109 14.28 -8.47 -0.61
N LYS A 110 14.31 -8.55 -1.94
CA LYS A 110 15.27 -7.82 -2.78
C LYS A 110 14.93 -6.33 -2.85
N ASN A 111 13.66 -6.00 -3.08
CA ASN A 111 13.26 -4.63 -3.35
C ASN A 111 13.00 -3.82 -2.08
N LYS A 112 12.56 -4.49 -1.00
CA LYS A 112 12.11 -3.89 0.26
C LYS A 112 11.12 -2.74 0.02
N PRO A 113 9.91 -3.04 -0.51
CA PRO A 113 8.98 -2.01 -0.93
C PRO A 113 8.33 -1.27 0.23
N ASP A 114 8.17 0.04 0.10
CA ASP A 114 7.46 0.90 1.06
C ASP A 114 5.95 0.64 1.02
N LEU A 115 5.41 0.40 -0.17
CA LEU A 115 4.01 0.06 -0.40
C LEU A 115 3.86 -1.36 -0.95
N VAL A 116 2.96 -2.14 -0.35
CA VAL A 116 2.53 -3.42 -0.92
C VAL A 116 1.05 -3.35 -1.29
N VAL A 117 0.73 -3.68 -2.52
CA VAL A 117 -0.66 -3.77 -3.01
C VAL A 117 -0.98 -5.23 -3.31
N GLY A 118 -2.10 -5.75 -2.83
CA GLY A 118 -2.40 -7.16 -3.04
C GLY A 118 -3.83 -7.57 -2.74
N THR A 119 -4.13 -8.83 -3.03
CA THR A 119 -5.40 -9.44 -2.62
C THR A 119 -5.31 -9.95 -1.19
N PRO A 120 -6.42 -9.96 -0.42
CA PRO A 120 -6.41 -10.36 0.99
C PRO A 120 -5.75 -11.73 1.23
N GLY A 121 -6.14 -12.74 0.44
CA GLY A 121 -5.59 -14.10 0.59
C GLY A 121 -4.07 -14.17 0.43
N ARG A 122 -3.51 -13.50 -0.59
CA ARG A 122 -2.06 -13.53 -0.81
C ARG A 122 -1.30 -12.71 0.23
N ILE A 123 -1.84 -11.57 0.66
CA ILE A 123 -1.23 -10.78 1.74
C ILE A 123 -1.24 -11.58 3.04
N ALA A 124 -2.34 -12.25 3.38
CA ALA A 124 -2.45 -13.13 4.53
C ALA A 124 -1.44 -14.28 4.47
N GLU A 125 -1.31 -14.97 3.33
CA GLU A 125 -0.27 -16.01 3.14
C GLU A 125 1.16 -15.50 3.38
N LEU A 126 1.45 -14.25 2.97
CA LEU A 126 2.78 -13.66 3.15
C LEU A 126 3.07 -13.30 4.61
N ILE A 127 2.06 -12.80 5.35
CA ILE A 127 2.20 -12.32 6.73
C ILE A 127 2.07 -13.47 7.75
N LEU A 128 1.05 -14.32 7.59
CA LEU A 128 0.72 -15.39 8.51
C LEU A 128 1.45 -16.69 8.18
N GLY A 129 1.80 -16.89 6.91
CA GLY A 129 2.33 -18.16 6.41
C GLY A 129 1.24 -19.07 5.87
N ARG A 130 1.63 -20.14 5.20
CA ARG A 130 0.70 -21.17 4.70
C ARG A 130 0.54 -22.28 5.75
N PRO A 131 -0.50 -23.13 5.63
CA PRO A 131 -0.64 -24.29 6.49
C PRO A 131 0.66 -25.12 6.53
N GLY A 132 1.19 -25.35 7.73
CA GLY A 132 2.46 -26.05 7.95
C GLY A 132 3.71 -25.16 8.01
N ASP A 133 3.62 -23.88 7.66
CA ASP A 133 4.72 -22.93 7.87
C ASP A 133 4.81 -22.52 9.35
N LYS A 134 6.04 -22.28 9.84
CA LYS A 134 6.28 -21.72 11.20
C LYS A 134 5.94 -20.22 11.32
N GLY A 135 5.27 -19.65 10.32
CA GLY A 135 4.94 -18.22 10.20
C GLY A 135 5.28 -17.63 8.83
N GLY A 136 4.74 -16.44 8.56
CA GLY A 136 4.92 -15.76 7.28
C GLY A 136 6.32 -15.17 7.05
N LYS A 137 6.58 -14.85 5.78
CA LYS A 137 7.85 -14.31 5.28
C LYS A 137 7.87 -12.80 5.18
N LEU A 138 6.72 -12.14 5.25
CA LEU A 138 6.60 -10.69 5.31
C LEU A 138 6.39 -10.27 6.77
N LYS A 139 7.33 -9.47 7.31
CA LYS A 139 7.16 -8.84 8.62
C LYS A 139 6.44 -7.50 8.41
N ILE A 140 5.60 -7.11 9.37
CA ILE A 140 4.80 -5.89 9.30
C ILE A 140 5.01 -4.99 10.53
N SER A 141 6.14 -5.17 11.23
CA SER A 141 6.48 -4.39 12.43
C SER A 141 6.67 -2.89 12.15
N GLY A 142 6.92 -2.51 10.89
CA GLY A 142 7.03 -1.12 10.45
C GLY A 142 5.79 -0.60 9.73
N LEU A 143 4.68 -1.34 9.73
CA LEU A 143 3.45 -0.97 9.04
C LEU A 143 2.79 0.22 9.74
N GLN A 144 2.55 1.30 8.99
CA GLN A 144 1.96 2.55 9.47
C GLN A 144 0.53 2.74 8.97
N THR A 145 0.19 2.20 7.80
CA THR A 145 -1.12 2.39 7.19
C THR A 145 -1.62 1.15 6.47
N ILE A 146 -2.92 0.85 6.63
CA ILE A 146 -3.64 -0.15 5.85
C ILE A 146 -4.79 0.54 5.13
N VAL A 147 -4.97 0.23 3.85
CA VAL A 147 -6.10 0.68 3.04
C VAL A 147 -6.89 -0.53 2.58
N LEU A 148 -8.22 -0.47 2.71
CA LEU A 148 -9.17 -1.45 2.18
C LEU A 148 -9.92 -0.79 1.01
N ASP A 149 -9.49 -1.04 -0.23
CA ASP A 149 -10.19 -0.51 -1.41
C ASP A 149 -11.32 -1.46 -1.81
N GLU A 150 -12.48 -0.88 -2.17
CA GLU A 150 -13.72 -1.64 -2.41
C GLU A 150 -14.04 -2.61 -1.26
N CYS A 151 -14.08 -2.07 -0.04
CA CYS A 151 -14.28 -2.81 1.21
C CYS A 151 -15.54 -3.70 1.20
N ASP A 152 -16.59 -3.25 0.54
CA ASP A 152 -17.81 -4.03 0.32
C ASP A 152 -17.58 -5.30 -0.50
N ALA A 153 -16.71 -5.25 -1.52
CA ALA A 153 -16.33 -6.42 -2.30
C ALA A 153 -15.29 -7.31 -1.57
N LEU A 154 -14.47 -6.72 -0.69
CA LEU A 154 -13.50 -7.46 0.12
C LEU A 154 -14.15 -8.36 1.19
N LEU A 155 -15.36 -8.02 1.63
CA LEU A 155 -16.09 -8.70 2.71
C LEU A 155 -17.10 -9.75 2.22
N GLN A 156 -17.22 -9.94 0.91
CA GLN A 156 -18.05 -10.98 0.29
C GLN A 156 -17.27 -12.30 0.17
#